data_AF-A0A1G9X6N6-F1
#
_entry.id   AF-A0A1G9X6N6-F1
#
_cell.length_a   1.000
_cell.length_b   1.000
_cell.length_c   1.000
_cell.angle_alpha   90.00
_cell.angle_beta   90.00
_cell.angle_gamma   90.00
#
_symmetry.space_group_name_H-M   'P 1'
#
loop_
_entity.id
_entity.type
_entity.pdbx_description
1 polymer ?
#
loop_
_entity_poly.entity_id
_entity_poly.type
_entity_poly.pdbx_seq_one_letter_code
_entity_poly.pdbx_strand_id
1 'polypeptide(L)'
;MPVEDPDDVEQLLKQHQARRAGRDELSRAHPEFQQVSPQLGELDEEALADLTARDPDAANRLLTAMGRAFDPALRAAARALACRLPVGTPRAGVPDRPGTRRVVTRRDETGSDIDLDATLAARGAEPHWRAEHLHTRGWRSTGRACVLLVDASGSVAGDELAVAVLTASALSQRMRPGDELAVVAFWSRAVVLRALSTDPRTDAVVDRLFDLQGGGTTDLDQGLRTAAAQLARSRAAARDVLLLSDGMPTDSPDPLPAAAALARAGAHLHVLSLSEEPESVANCAALAAAGDGRVAPLLKPTQAPAAVRTLLG
;
A
#
# COMPACT_ATOMS: atom_id res chain seq x y z
N MET A 1 -8.30 15.67 8.57
CA MET A 1 -9.31 15.01 7.71
C MET A 1 -8.58 14.46 6.50
N PRO A 2 -8.80 13.19 6.12
CA PRO A 2 -8.18 12.62 4.92
C PRO A 2 -8.74 13.25 3.65
N VAL A 3 -7.93 13.32 2.60
CA VAL A 3 -8.37 13.73 1.27
C VAL A 3 -8.79 12.47 0.51
N GLU A 4 -10.10 12.28 0.35
CA GLU A 4 -10.68 11.10 -0.30
C GLU A 4 -11.47 11.44 -1.58
N ASP A 5 -11.91 12.69 -1.73
CA ASP A 5 -12.66 13.12 -2.91
C ASP A 5 -11.76 13.06 -4.16
N PRO A 6 -12.16 12.35 -5.23
CA PRO A 6 -11.35 12.24 -6.43
C PRO A 6 -10.90 13.57 -7.03
N ASP A 7 -11.73 14.61 -6.98
CA ASP A 7 -11.42 15.92 -7.54
C ASP A 7 -10.37 16.65 -6.70
N ASP A 8 -10.49 16.58 -5.37
CA ASP A 8 -9.50 17.15 -4.43
C ASP A 8 -8.16 16.41 -4.53
N VAL A 9 -8.19 15.09 -4.67
CA VAL A 9 -6.99 14.27 -4.89
C VAL A 9 -6.32 14.68 -6.20
N GLU A 10 -7.08 14.83 -7.29
CA GLU A 10 -6.52 15.22 -8.58
C GLU A 10 -5.95 16.65 -8.56
N GLN A 11 -6.62 17.58 -7.88
CA GLN A 11 -6.13 18.94 -7.72
C GLN A 11 -4.83 18.99 -6.90
N LEU A 12 -4.74 18.19 -5.83
CA LEU A 12 -3.53 18.06 -5.02
C LEU A 12 -2.37 17.47 -5.84
N LEU A 13 -2.63 16.40 -6.59
CA LEU A 13 -1.61 15.79 -7.45
C LEU A 13 -1.12 16.77 -8.53
N LYS A 14 -2.03 17.56 -9.14
CA LYS A 14 -1.65 18.63 -10.08
C LYS A 14 -0.74 19.69 -9.46
N GLN A 15 -0.96 20.06 -8.19
CA GLN A 15 -0.08 20.99 -7.47
C GLN A 15 1.31 20.38 -7.21
N HIS A 16 1.37 19.06 -6.99
CA HIS A 16 2.60 18.32 -6.74
C HIS A 16 3.44 18.05 -8.00
N GLN A 17 2.89 18.23 -9.21
CA GLN A 17 3.59 18.03 -10.49
C GLN A 17 4.70 19.06 -10.81
N ALA A 18 4.99 20.00 -9.91
CA ALA A 18 5.80 21.19 -10.18
C ALA A 18 7.33 20.99 -10.20
N ARG A 19 7.86 19.87 -9.70
CA ARG A 19 9.32 19.56 -9.78
C ARG A 19 9.55 18.26 -10.53
N ARG A 20 9.74 18.37 -11.84
CA ARG A 20 10.12 17.26 -12.71
C ARG A 20 11.62 17.29 -12.96
N ALA A 21 12.25 16.12 -12.93
CA ALA A 21 13.68 16.03 -13.17
C ALA A 21 14.00 16.32 -14.64
N GLY A 22 14.97 17.20 -14.87
CA GLY A 22 15.52 17.46 -16.20
C GLY A 22 16.40 16.31 -16.68
N ARG A 23 16.62 16.20 -17.99
CA ARG A 23 17.48 15.16 -18.58
C ARG A 23 18.91 15.20 -18.01
N ASP A 24 19.46 16.39 -17.80
CA ASP A 24 20.80 16.60 -17.22
C ASP A 24 20.87 16.24 -15.73
N GLU A 25 19.74 16.30 -15.03
CA GLU A 25 19.64 15.86 -13.63
C GLU A 25 19.57 14.34 -13.57
N LEU A 26 18.74 13.71 -14.42
CA LEU A 26 18.66 12.26 -14.55
C LEU A 26 20.02 11.65 -14.94
N SER A 27 20.72 12.24 -15.91
CA SER A 27 22.05 11.79 -16.33
C SER A 27 23.12 11.94 -15.25
N ARG A 28 22.96 12.88 -14.31
CA ARG A 28 23.89 13.04 -13.18
C ARG A 28 23.57 12.09 -12.03
N ALA A 29 22.29 11.84 -11.78
CA ALA A 29 21.83 10.94 -10.73
C ALA A 29 21.99 9.45 -11.10
N HIS A 30 21.91 9.13 -12.40
CA HIS A 30 21.94 7.77 -12.91
C HIS A 30 22.93 7.63 -14.08
N PRO A 31 24.10 7.02 -13.87
CA PRO A 31 25.11 6.82 -14.92
C PRO A 31 24.57 6.04 -16.13
N GLU A 32 23.62 5.13 -15.92
CA GLU A 32 23.07 4.24 -16.95
C GLU A 32 21.98 4.91 -17.80
N PHE A 33 21.54 6.12 -17.41
CA PHE A 33 20.45 6.83 -18.08
C PHE A 33 20.70 7.07 -19.58
N GLN A 34 21.92 7.42 -19.97
CA GLN A 34 22.25 7.69 -21.38
C GLN A 34 22.19 6.43 -22.26
N GLN A 35 22.37 5.24 -21.67
CA GLN A 35 22.27 3.97 -22.38
C GLN A 35 20.80 3.56 -22.55
N VAL A 36 19.96 3.82 -21.54
CA VAL A 36 18.54 3.44 -21.54
C VAL A 36 17.65 4.46 -22.27
N SER A 37 18.02 5.74 -22.26
CA SER A 37 17.31 6.80 -22.99
C SER A 37 18.32 7.59 -23.81
N PRO A 38 18.77 7.07 -24.97
CA PRO A 38 19.82 7.70 -25.77
C PRO A 38 19.37 9.02 -26.42
N GLN A 39 18.09 9.12 -26.81
CA GLN A 39 17.51 10.31 -27.43
C GLN A 39 16.35 10.90 -26.60
N LEU A 40 15.94 12.12 -26.95
CA LEU A 40 14.80 12.78 -26.31
C LEU A 40 13.51 11.98 -26.59
N GLY A 41 12.76 11.65 -25.55
CA GLY A 41 11.51 10.89 -25.65
C GLY A 41 11.66 9.40 -25.94
N GLU A 42 12.87 8.89 -26.18
CA GLU A 42 13.11 7.47 -26.44
C GLU A 42 13.50 6.73 -25.16
N LEU A 43 12.91 5.55 -24.98
CA LEU A 43 13.27 4.58 -23.97
C LEU A 43 13.58 3.26 -24.69
N ASP A 44 14.83 2.83 -24.59
CA ASP A 44 15.30 1.57 -25.13
C ASP A 44 14.96 0.44 -24.13
N GLU A 45 13.92 -0.33 -24.45
CA GLU A 45 13.45 -1.44 -23.62
C GLU A 45 14.50 -2.56 -23.52
N GLU A 46 15.31 -2.78 -24.56
CA GLU A 46 16.36 -3.81 -24.54
C GLU A 46 17.50 -3.38 -23.61
N ALA A 47 17.96 -2.13 -23.72
CA ALA A 47 18.97 -1.59 -22.81
C ALA A 47 18.50 -1.59 -21.35
N LEU A 48 17.21 -1.32 -21.10
CA LEU A 48 16.63 -1.42 -19.76
C LEU A 48 16.54 -2.88 -19.28
N ALA A 49 16.20 -3.82 -20.17
CA ALA A 49 16.19 -5.25 -19.83
C ALA A 49 17.60 -5.76 -19.50
N ASP A 50 18.60 -5.35 -20.25
CA ASP A 50 20.02 -5.66 -19.99
C ASP A 50 20.49 -5.05 -18.66
N LEU A 51 20.07 -3.82 -18.35
CA LEU A 51 20.32 -3.21 -17.05
C LEU A 51 19.61 -4.00 -15.94
N THR A 52 18.37 -4.41 -16.15
CA THR A 52 17.60 -5.21 -15.18
C THR A 52 18.26 -6.56 -14.91
N ALA A 53 18.86 -7.18 -15.93
CA ALA A 53 19.60 -8.43 -15.78
C ALA A 53 20.92 -8.27 -15.01
N ARG A 54 21.59 -7.10 -15.14
CA ARG A 54 22.86 -6.80 -14.46
C ARG A 54 22.65 -6.27 -13.04
N ASP A 55 21.79 -5.29 -12.89
CA ASP A 55 21.43 -4.62 -11.63
C ASP A 55 19.93 -4.25 -11.65
N PRO A 56 19.07 -5.14 -11.14
CA PRO A 56 17.62 -4.89 -11.12
C PRO A 56 17.23 -3.74 -10.17
N ASP A 57 18.00 -3.45 -9.13
CA ASP A 57 17.67 -2.32 -8.24
C ASP A 57 17.96 -0.99 -8.95
N ALA A 58 19.09 -0.88 -9.66
CA ALA A 58 19.42 0.29 -10.46
C ALA A 58 18.42 0.51 -11.60
N ALA A 59 18.00 -0.56 -12.29
CA ALA A 59 16.97 -0.49 -13.32
C ALA A 59 15.64 0.06 -12.78
N ASN A 60 15.18 -0.44 -11.62
CA ASN A 60 13.93 0.00 -11.01
C ASN A 60 14.00 1.45 -10.51
N ARG A 61 15.12 1.87 -9.93
CA ARG A 61 15.38 3.28 -9.58
C ARG A 61 15.30 4.17 -10.82
N LEU A 62 15.99 3.80 -11.89
CA LEU A 62 16.05 4.56 -13.14
C LEU A 62 14.67 4.66 -13.79
N LEU A 63 13.95 3.55 -13.89
CA LEU A 63 12.58 3.53 -14.43
C LEU A 63 11.66 4.45 -13.63
N THR A 64 11.80 4.42 -12.31
CA THR A 64 11.02 5.25 -11.41
C THR A 64 11.35 6.74 -11.56
N ALA A 65 12.63 7.08 -11.70
CA ALA A 65 13.08 8.44 -11.98
C ALA A 65 12.57 8.94 -13.34
N MET A 66 12.60 8.11 -14.38
CA MET A 66 12.05 8.42 -15.70
C MET A 66 10.53 8.63 -15.66
N GLY A 67 9.79 7.93 -14.78
CA GLY A 67 8.36 8.15 -14.52
C GLY A 67 8.01 9.54 -13.96
N ARG A 68 9.02 10.32 -13.55
CA ARG A 68 8.92 11.72 -13.12
C ARG A 68 9.69 12.70 -14.01
N ALA A 69 10.18 12.25 -15.17
CA ALA A 69 10.92 13.09 -16.09
C ALA A 69 10.08 14.28 -16.59
N PHE A 70 10.75 15.39 -16.87
CA PHE A 70 10.11 16.56 -17.50
C PHE A 70 9.53 16.22 -18.88
N ASP A 71 10.25 15.37 -19.63
CA ASP A 71 9.87 14.87 -20.94
C ASP A 71 8.57 14.03 -20.87
N PRO A 72 7.48 14.47 -21.52
CA PRO A 72 6.21 13.76 -21.50
C PRO A 72 6.24 12.37 -22.14
N ALA A 73 7.02 12.18 -23.21
CA ALA A 73 7.06 10.92 -23.95
C ALA A 73 7.83 9.86 -23.15
N LEU A 74 9.02 10.23 -22.64
CA LEU A 74 9.83 9.37 -21.78
C LEU A 74 9.06 8.97 -20.51
N ARG A 75 8.38 9.94 -19.90
CA ARG A 75 7.54 9.71 -18.71
C ARG A 75 6.42 8.71 -18.99
N ALA A 76 5.71 8.86 -20.10
CA ALA A 76 4.64 7.94 -20.48
C ALA A 76 5.17 6.52 -20.74
N ALA A 77 6.29 6.38 -21.44
CA ALA A 77 6.94 5.10 -21.69
C ALA A 77 7.37 4.40 -20.40
N ALA A 78 8.05 5.14 -19.50
CA ALA A 78 8.49 4.62 -18.22
C ALA A 78 7.32 4.17 -17.33
N ARG A 79 6.22 4.93 -17.28
CA ARG A 79 5.00 4.57 -16.54
C ARG A 79 4.34 3.32 -17.11
N ALA A 80 4.25 3.21 -18.44
CA ALA A 80 3.71 2.03 -19.10
C ALA A 80 4.54 0.77 -18.77
N LEU A 81 5.86 0.89 -18.75
CA LEU A 81 6.77 -0.20 -18.38
C LEU A 81 6.68 -0.55 -16.90
N ALA A 82 6.59 0.43 -16.00
CA ALA A 82 6.45 0.18 -14.57
C ALA A 82 5.18 -0.62 -14.23
N CYS A 83 4.10 -0.43 -14.98
CA CYS A 83 2.87 -1.22 -14.85
C CYS A 83 3.04 -2.66 -15.37
N ARG A 84 3.96 -2.87 -16.32
CA ARG A 84 4.22 -4.16 -16.97
C ARG A 84 5.38 -4.94 -16.34
N LEU A 85 6.05 -4.38 -15.33
CA LEU A 85 7.14 -5.06 -14.63
C LEU A 85 6.66 -6.42 -14.11
N PRO A 86 7.34 -7.53 -14.42
CA PRO A 86 7.02 -8.83 -13.88
C PRO A 86 7.45 -8.88 -12.42
N VAL A 87 6.56 -8.51 -11.49
CA VAL A 87 6.89 -8.38 -10.05
C VAL A 87 6.64 -9.71 -9.30
N GLY A 88 6.98 -10.82 -9.95
CA GLY A 88 6.95 -12.16 -9.35
C GLY A 88 5.78 -13.04 -9.79
N THR A 89 5.91 -14.32 -9.48
CA THR A 89 4.99 -15.36 -9.93
C THR A 89 3.59 -15.19 -9.33
N PRO A 90 2.52 -15.37 -10.13
CA PRO A 90 1.16 -15.45 -9.62
C PRO A 90 1.07 -16.50 -8.51
N ARG A 91 0.16 -16.30 -7.55
CA ARG A 91 -0.05 -17.24 -6.44
C ARG A 91 -0.26 -18.67 -6.98
N ALA A 92 0.73 -19.53 -6.83
CA ALA A 92 0.60 -20.95 -7.12
C ALA A 92 -0.04 -21.63 -5.90
N GLY A 93 -1.31 -22.00 -6.02
CA GLY A 93 -2.03 -22.71 -4.96
C GLY A 93 -3.55 -22.59 -5.07
N VAL A 94 -4.18 -23.78 -5.01
CA VAL A 94 -5.60 -24.19 -5.03
C VAL A 94 -6.59 -23.24 -5.72
N PRO A 95 -7.22 -23.66 -6.84
CA PRO A 95 -8.32 -22.88 -7.41
C PRO A 95 -9.47 -22.85 -6.41
N ASP A 96 -9.85 -21.67 -5.94
CA ASP A 96 -11.06 -21.57 -5.12
C ASP A 96 -12.28 -21.48 -6.05
N ARG A 97 -13.31 -22.24 -5.70
CA ARG A 97 -14.57 -22.26 -6.45
C ARG A 97 -15.25 -20.92 -6.23
N PRO A 98 -15.66 -20.20 -7.29
CA PRO A 98 -16.44 -18.97 -7.12
C PRO A 98 -17.70 -19.28 -6.31
N GLY A 99 -17.92 -18.58 -5.19
CA GLY A 99 -19.20 -18.59 -4.47
C GLY A 99 -19.21 -19.09 -3.01
N THR A 100 -18.08 -19.45 -2.40
CA THR A 100 -18.05 -19.84 -0.97
C THR A 100 -18.19 -18.61 -0.08
N ARG A 101 -19.42 -18.14 0.14
CA ARG A 101 -19.66 -17.15 1.20
C ARG A 101 -19.48 -17.84 2.55
N ARG A 102 -18.61 -17.33 3.42
CA ARG A 102 -18.44 -17.87 4.77
C ARG A 102 -19.24 -17.02 5.75
N VAL A 103 -20.04 -17.67 6.59
CA VAL A 103 -20.68 -16.99 7.73
C VAL A 103 -19.59 -16.68 8.75
N VAL A 104 -19.50 -15.43 9.17
CA VAL A 104 -18.61 -14.99 10.25
C VAL A 104 -19.35 -14.08 11.21
N THR A 105 -18.97 -14.19 12.47
CA THR A 105 -19.51 -13.42 13.59
C THR A 105 -18.65 -12.19 13.86
N ARG A 106 -19.26 -11.00 13.95
CA ARG A 106 -18.58 -9.71 14.15
C ARG A 106 -19.45 -8.68 14.85
N ARG A 107 -18.85 -7.63 15.40
CA ARG A 107 -19.57 -6.44 15.88
C ARG A 107 -19.93 -5.56 14.68
N ASP A 108 -21.18 -5.60 14.25
CA ASP A 108 -21.73 -4.76 13.19
C ASP A 108 -23.09 -4.24 13.66
N GLU A 109 -23.28 -2.91 13.61
CA GLU A 109 -24.52 -2.26 14.01
C GLU A 109 -25.66 -2.51 12.99
N THR A 110 -25.31 -2.95 11.78
CA THR A 110 -26.25 -3.17 10.66
C THR A 110 -26.52 -4.65 10.35
N GLY A 111 -25.91 -5.57 11.12
CA GLY A 111 -26.05 -7.01 10.90
C GLY A 111 -27.47 -7.51 11.21
N SER A 112 -28.09 -8.21 10.26
CA SER A 112 -29.49 -8.69 10.41
C SER A 112 -29.64 -9.94 11.30
N ASP A 113 -28.54 -10.66 11.59
CA ASP A 113 -28.56 -11.89 12.41
C ASP A 113 -27.63 -11.72 13.61
N ILE A 114 -28.11 -11.94 14.84
CA ILE A 114 -27.31 -11.76 16.06
C ILE A 114 -26.68 -13.11 16.45
N ASP A 115 -25.36 -13.11 16.65
CA ASP A 115 -24.69 -14.24 17.27
C ASP A 115 -24.85 -14.18 18.78
N LEU A 116 -25.87 -14.86 19.29
CA LEU A 116 -26.20 -14.89 20.71
C LEU A 116 -25.05 -15.43 21.55
N ASP A 117 -24.35 -16.47 21.09
CA ASP A 117 -23.28 -17.11 21.87
C ASP A 117 -22.08 -16.16 22.03
N ALA A 118 -21.64 -15.54 20.93
CA ALA A 118 -20.56 -14.56 20.97
C ALA A 118 -20.96 -13.29 21.72
N THR A 119 -22.22 -12.86 21.59
CA THR A 119 -22.77 -11.69 22.29
C THR A 119 -22.85 -11.91 23.81
N LEU A 120 -23.32 -13.08 24.24
CA LEU A 120 -23.38 -13.45 25.65
C LEU A 120 -21.98 -13.64 26.24
N ALA A 121 -21.07 -14.27 25.50
CA ALA A 121 -19.68 -14.43 25.90
C ALA A 121 -18.99 -13.05 26.07
N ALA A 122 -19.24 -12.12 25.15
CA ALA A 122 -18.67 -10.78 25.21
C ALA A 122 -19.26 -9.92 26.35
N ARG A 123 -20.55 -10.09 26.69
CA ARG A 123 -21.13 -9.41 27.87
C ARG A 123 -20.55 -9.93 29.18
N GLY A 124 -20.30 -11.24 29.27
CA GLY A 124 -19.90 -11.88 30.51
C GLY A 124 -20.90 -11.60 31.64
N ALA A 125 -20.40 -11.18 32.80
CA ALA A 125 -21.19 -10.87 34.01
C ALA A 125 -21.66 -9.40 34.08
N GLU A 126 -21.45 -8.60 33.04
CA GLU A 126 -21.83 -7.18 33.09
C GLU A 126 -23.36 -7.01 33.24
N PRO A 127 -23.82 -6.13 34.15
CA PRO A 127 -25.24 -5.96 34.46
C PRO A 127 -26.03 -5.22 33.36
N HIS A 128 -25.36 -4.51 32.45
CA HIS A 128 -26.02 -3.69 31.43
C HIS A 128 -25.53 -4.07 30.02
N TRP A 129 -26.45 -4.07 29.06
CA TRP A 129 -26.11 -4.25 27.65
C TRP A 129 -25.52 -2.96 27.07
N ARG A 130 -24.41 -3.09 26.33
CA ARG A 130 -23.77 -2.01 25.58
C ARG A 130 -23.62 -2.43 24.13
N ALA A 131 -23.52 -1.46 23.22
CA ALA A 131 -23.33 -1.71 21.78
C ALA A 131 -22.10 -2.61 21.50
N GLU A 132 -21.04 -2.45 22.29
CA GLU A 132 -19.82 -3.25 22.22
C GLU A 132 -20.01 -4.75 22.54
N HIS A 133 -21.10 -5.14 23.20
CA HIS A 133 -21.41 -6.55 23.46
C HIS A 133 -22.07 -7.23 22.26
N LEU A 134 -22.71 -6.46 21.37
CA LEU A 134 -23.51 -7.01 20.28
C LEU A 134 -22.61 -7.57 19.17
N HIS A 135 -22.72 -8.88 18.94
CA HIS A 135 -22.07 -9.56 17.83
C HIS A 135 -23.16 -10.10 16.89
N THR A 136 -23.01 -9.83 15.60
CA THR A 136 -23.89 -10.24 14.52
C THR A 136 -23.18 -11.20 13.56
N ARG A 137 -23.92 -12.14 12.97
CA ARG A 137 -23.46 -13.02 11.90
C ARG A 137 -23.75 -12.39 10.55
N GLY A 138 -22.80 -12.48 9.65
CA GLY A 138 -22.95 -12.03 8.28
C GLY A 138 -22.25 -12.95 7.29
N TRP A 139 -22.81 -13.04 6.09
CA TRP A 139 -22.15 -13.70 4.96
C TRP A 139 -21.03 -12.81 4.44
N ARG A 140 -19.81 -13.34 4.38
CA ARG A 140 -18.67 -12.67 3.72
C ARG A 140 -18.26 -13.36 2.45
N SER A 141 -17.85 -12.58 1.45
CA SER A 141 -17.13 -13.12 0.31
C SER A 141 -15.78 -13.68 0.81
N THR A 142 -15.33 -14.78 0.21
CA THR A 142 -13.98 -15.33 0.39
C THR A 142 -12.88 -14.47 -0.23
N GLY A 143 -13.24 -13.31 -0.80
CA GLY A 143 -12.29 -12.32 -1.27
C GLY A 143 -11.50 -11.69 -0.13
N ARG A 144 -10.42 -11.00 -0.50
CA ARG A 144 -9.52 -10.29 0.40
C ARG A 144 -9.59 -8.80 0.14
N ALA A 145 -9.55 -8.00 1.21
CA ALA A 145 -9.40 -6.55 1.11
C ALA A 145 -8.03 -6.14 1.62
N CYS A 146 -7.25 -5.48 0.77
CA CYS A 146 -5.95 -4.94 1.11
C CYS A 146 -5.96 -3.42 1.09
N VAL A 147 -5.30 -2.81 2.08
CA VAL A 147 -4.92 -1.39 2.01
C VAL A 147 -3.40 -1.31 2.02
N LEU A 148 -2.82 -0.73 0.98
CA LEU A 148 -1.41 -0.34 0.97
C LEU A 148 -1.31 1.09 1.50
N LEU A 149 -0.66 1.25 2.65
CA LEU A 149 -0.25 2.53 3.21
C LEU A 149 1.19 2.81 2.81
N VAL A 150 1.40 3.92 2.12
CA VAL A 150 2.73 4.39 1.68
C VAL A 150 3.10 5.63 2.48
N ASP A 151 4.17 5.53 3.26
CA ASP A 151 4.79 6.67 3.91
C ASP A 151 5.48 7.55 2.86
N ALA A 152 5.06 8.80 2.81
CA ALA A 152 5.59 9.83 1.94
C ALA A 152 6.07 11.04 2.76
N SER A 153 6.48 10.82 4.02
CA SER A 153 7.09 11.84 4.86
C SER A 153 8.43 12.31 4.31
N GLY A 154 9.26 11.38 3.82
CA GLY A 154 10.53 11.66 3.16
C GLY A 154 10.37 12.37 1.81
N SER A 155 11.49 12.88 1.29
CA SER A 155 11.56 13.17 -0.14
C SER A 155 11.44 11.84 -0.86
N VAL A 156 10.23 11.51 -1.33
CA VAL A 156 9.93 10.28 -2.07
C VAL A 156 10.74 10.30 -3.38
N ALA A 157 12.03 9.98 -3.32
CA ALA A 157 12.99 10.15 -4.41
C ALA A 157 13.85 8.89 -4.49
N GLY A 158 14.06 8.40 -5.71
CA GLY A 158 14.85 7.19 -5.94
C GLY A 158 14.19 5.93 -5.36
N ASP A 159 14.84 5.34 -4.34
CA ASP A 159 14.54 3.99 -3.83
C ASP A 159 13.17 3.86 -3.15
N GLU A 160 12.76 4.81 -2.32
CA GLU A 160 11.46 4.75 -1.60
C GLU A 160 10.28 4.69 -2.57
N LEU A 161 10.33 5.49 -3.64
CA LEU A 161 9.30 5.47 -4.68
C LEU A 161 9.32 4.14 -5.45
N ALA A 162 10.52 3.66 -5.79
CA ALA A 162 10.67 2.40 -6.53
C ALA A 162 10.13 1.23 -5.71
N VAL A 163 10.42 1.20 -4.40
CA VAL A 163 9.89 0.24 -3.45
C VAL A 163 8.36 0.35 -3.38
N ALA A 164 7.78 1.55 -3.27
CA ALA A 164 6.34 1.75 -3.21
C ALA A 164 5.62 1.28 -4.49
N VAL A 165 6.15 1.66 -5.66
CA VAL A 165 5.62 1.26 -6.97
C VAL A 165 5.71 -0.26 -7.14
N LEU A 166 6.87 -0.87 -6.87
CA LEU A 166 7.00 -2.31 -6.95
C LEU A 166 6.11 -3.05 -5.95
N THR A 167 5.95 -2.54 -4.73
CA THR A 167 5.06 -3.13 -3.73
C THR A 167 3.60 -3.06 -4.18
N ALA A 168 3.16 -1.92 -4.73
CA ALA A 168 1.83 -1.76 -5.29
C ALA A 168 1.58 -2.69 -6.49
N SER A 169 2.57 -2.81 -7.39
CA SER A 169 2.54 -3.72 -8.53
C SER A 169 2.53 -5.19 -8.10
N ALA A 170 3.37 -5.57 -7.12
CA ALA A 170 3.42 -6.93 -6.55
C ALA A 170 2.09 -7.31 -5.90
N LEU A 171 1.49 -6.39 -5.13
CA LEU A 171 0.19 -6.58 -4.51
C LEU A 171 -0.89 -6.79 -5.58
N SER A 172 -0.93 -5.89 -6.56
CA SER A 172 -1.93 -5.92 -7.63
C SER A 172 -1.87 -7.22 -8.45
N GLN A 173 -0.68 -7.67 -8.83
CA GLN A 173 -0.48 -8.92 -9.60
C GLN A 173 -0.85 -10.17 -8.78
N ARG A 174 -0.85 -10.08 -7.44
CA ARG A 174 -1.27 -11.16 -6.55
C ARG A 174 -2.78 -11.18 -6.29
N MET A 175 -3.49 -10.11 -6.60
CA MET A 175 -4.92 -10.02 -6.36
C MET A 175 -5.69 -10.91 -7.32
N ARG A 176 -6.72 -11.57 -6.79
CA ARG A 176 -7.64 -12.36 -7.59
C ARG A 176 -8.83 -11.50 -8.04
N PRO A 177 -9.55 -11.91 -9.10
CA PRO A 177 -10.83 -11.30 -9.43
C PRO A 177 -11.77 -11.31 -8.22
N GLY A 178 -12.20 -10.14 -7.78
CA GLY A 178 -13.07 -9.96 -6.60
C GLY A 178 -12.34 -9.61 -5.30
N ASP A 179 -11.01 -9.59 -5.28
CA ASP A 179 -10.25 -8.97 -4.20
C ASP A 179 -10.29 -7.44 -4.34
N GLU A 180 -10.28 -6.75 -3.20
CA GLU A 180 -10.34 -5.30 -3.12
C GLU A 180 -8.97 -4.73 -2.73
N LEU A 181 -8.52 -3.67 -3.40
CA LEU A 181 -7.32 -2.94 -3.01
C LEU A 181 -7.64 -1.45 -2.84
N ALA A 182 -7.06 -0.85 -1.82
CA ALA A 182 -6.95 0.58 -1.66
C ALA A 182 -5.46 0.95 -1.57
N VAL A 183 -5.11 2.13 -2.05
CA VAL A 183 -3.77 2.69 -1.87
C VAL A 183 -3.93 4.06 -1.25
N VAL A 184 -3.24 4.27 -0.14
CA VAL A 184 -3.28 5.48 0.65
C VAL A 184 -1.84 5.95 0.86
N ALA A 185 -1.54 7.18 0.47
CA ALA A 185 -0.28 7.80 0.79
C ALA A 185 -0.47 8.72 2.00
N PHE A 186 0.48 8.76 2.92
CA PHE A 186 0.40 9.64 4.08
C PHE A 186 1.73 10.31 4.40
N TRP A 187 1.63 11.52 4.93
CA TRP A 187 2.73 12.33 5.48
C TRP A 187 2.13 13.14 6.63
N SER A 188 2.13 14.48 6.59
CA SER A 188 1.32 15.38 7.43
C SER A 188 -0.19 15.26 7.23
N ARG A 189 -0.62 14.51 6.21
CA ARG A 189 -2.02 14.17 5.94
C ARG A 189 -2.10 12.83 5.24
N ALA A 190 -3.27 12.18 5.29
CA ALA A 190 -3.56 10.99 4.49
C ALA A 190 -4.34 11.34 3.22
N VAL A 191 -3.93 10.77 2.08
CA VAL A 191 -4.54 10.95 0.76
C VAL A 191 -4.86 9.58 0.16
N VAL A 192 -6.13 9.35 -0.18
CA VAL A 192 -6.58 8.08 -0.77
C VAL A 192 -6.32 8.11 -2.28
N LEU A 193 -5.15 7.63 -2.69
CA LEU A 193 -4.78 7.53 -4.10
C LEU A 193 -5.67 6.57 -4.87
N ARG A 194 -6.16 5.51 -4.25
CA ARG A 194 -7.18 4.64 -4.81
C ARG A 194 -8.08 4.15 -3.69
N ALA A 195 -9.36 4.50 -3.77
CA ALA A 195 -10.35 4.00 -2.84
C ALA A 195 -10.49 2.48 -2.98
N LEU A 196 -10.91 1.83 -1.89
CA LEU A 196 -11.07 0.38 -1.86
C LEU A 196 -12.04 -0.07 -2.98
N SER A 197 -11.51 -0.84 -3.92
CA SER A 197 -12.24 -1.28 -5.12
C SER A 197 -11.71 -2.61 -5.64
N THR A 198 -12.61 -3.38 -6.29
CA THR A 198 -12.30 -4.61 -7.04
C THR A 198 -11.79 -4.35 -8.45
N ASP A 199 -11.66 -3.08 -8.87
CA ASP A 199 -11.20 -2.72 -10.22
C ASP A 199 -9.75 -3.16 -10.44
N PRO A 200 -9.44 -4.03 -11.43
CA PRO A 200 -8.09 -4.50 -11.68
C PRO A 200 -7.12 -3.44 -12.25
N ARG A 201 -7.57 -2.22 -12.55
CA ARG A 201 -6.72 -1.16 -13.12
C ARG A 201 -5.70 -0.62 -12.11
N THR A 202 -4.52 -1.22 -12.10
CA THR A 202 -3.35 -0.79 -11.31
C THR A 202 -2.65 0.42 -11.92
N ASP A 203 -2.84 0.66 -13.21
CA ASP A 203 -2.17 1.70 -13.99
C ASP A 203 -2.35 3.08 -13.34
N ALA A 204 -3.59 3.36 -12.92
CA ALA A 204 -3.95 4.61 -12.25
C ALA A 204 -3.30 4.77 -10.86
N VAL A 205 -2.95 3.68 -10.17
CA VAL A 205 -2.26 3.73 -8.87
C VAL A 205 -0.82 4.15 -9.06
N VAL A 206 -0.14 3.50 -10.01
CA VAL A 206 1.27 3.77 -10.32
C VAL A 206 1.45 5.21 -10.78
N ASP A 207 0.56 5.70 -11.64
CA ASP A 207 0.55 7.10 -12.08
C ASP A 207 0.40 8.10 -10.92
N ARG A 208 -0.51 7.82 -9.99
CA ARG A 208 -0.76 8.68 -8.83
C ARG A 208 0.40 8.66 -7.82
N LEU A 209 1.08 7.52 -7.67
CA LEU A 209 2.32 7.42 -6.88
C LEU A 209 3.45 8.26 -7.51
N PHE A 210 3.56 8.26 -8.83
CA PHE A 210 4.53 9.11 -9.53
C PHE A 210 4.27 10.61 -9.36
N ASP A 211 3.01 11.02 -9.23
CA ASP A 211 2.65 12.42 -9.03
C ASP A 211 2.71 12.87 -7.56
N LEU A 212 2.96 11.95 -6.63
CA LEU A 212 3.04 12.24 -5.20
C LEU A 212 4.34 12.96 -4.84
N GLN A 213 4.25 14.09 -4.13
CA GLN A 213 5.37 14.69 -3.43
C GLN A 213 5.15 14.60 -1.92
N GLY A 214 6.21 14.22 -1.22
CA GLY A 214 6.20 14.08 0.22
C GLY A 214 6.20 15.42 0.94
N GLY A 215 5.82 15.41 2.22
CA GLY A 215 5.57 16.65 2.98
C GLY A 215 6.38 16.81 4.26
N GLY A 216 7.50 16.09 4.42
CA GLY A 216 8.49 16.32 5.48
C GLY A 216 8.11 15.83 6.89
N THR A 217 6.86 15.46 7.14
CA THR A 217 6.41 14.91 8.42
C THR A 217 5.58 13.64 8.24
N THR A 218 5.45 12.87 9.31
CA THR A 218 4.88 11.53 9.33
C THR A 218 3.72 11.45 10.34
N ASP A 219 2.49 11.38 9.83
CA ASP A 219 1.27 11.15 10.63
C ASP A 219 0.75 9.71 10.44
N LEU A 220 1.34 8.80 11.22
CA LEU A 220 0.98 7.38 11.21
C LEU A 220 -0.44 7.13 11.74
N ASP A 221 -0.88 7.88 12.75
CA ASP A 221 -2.24 7.73 13.30
C ASP A 221 -3.29 8.06 12.24
N GLN A 222 -3.13 9.18 11.51
CA GLN A 222 -4.04 9.53 10.44
C GLN A 222 -4.02 8.50 9.30
N GLY A 223 -2.83 8.00 8.92
CA GLY A 223 -2.69 6.94 7.92
C GLY A 223 -3.46 5.67 8.31
N LEU A 224 -3.24 5.17 9.53
CA LEU A 224 -3.89 3.96 10.04
C LEU A 224 -5.41 4.12 10.17
N ARG A 225 -5.90 5.27 10.65
CA ARG A 225 -7.34 5.55 10.71
C ARG A 225 -7.97 5.60 9.33
N THR A 226 -7.29 6.16 8.34
CA THR A 226 -7.77 6.21 6.96
C THR A 226 -7.84 4.80 6.37
N ALA A 227 -6.84 3.95 6.63
CA ALA A 227 -6.90 2.54 6.23
C ALA A 227 -8.06 1.78 6.91
N ALA A 228 -8.30 2.04 8.20
CA ALA A 228 -9.44 1.46 8.92
C ALA A 228 -10.78 1.86 8.29
N ALA A 229 -10.94 3.15 7.93
CA ALA A 229 -12.14 3.65 7.27
C ALA A 229 -12.36 3.00 5.89
N GLN A 230 -11.30 2.82 5.10
CA GLN A 230 -11.37 2.10 3.82
C GLN A 230 -11.78 0.64 4.02
N LEU A 231 -11.20 -0.07 4.99
CA LEU A 231 -11.53 -1.48 5.29
C LEU A 231 -12.93 -1.66 5.88
N ALA A 232 -13.47 -0.66 6.59
CA ALA A 232 -14.82 -0.70 7.13
C ALA A 232 -15.89 -0.84 6.03
N ARG A 233 -15.61 -0.32 4.83
CA ARG A 233 -16.48 -0.43 3.64
C ARG A 233 -16.49 -1.84 3.02
N SER A 234 -15.48 -2.66 3.32
CA SER A 234 -15.33 -3.99 2.74
C SER A 234 -16.19 -5.05 3.42
N ARG A 235 -16.70 -6.01 2.65
CA ARG A 235 -17.30 -7.26 3.17
C ARG A 235 -16.38 -8.48 3.05
N ALA A 236 -15.14 -8.31 2.61
CA ALA A 236 -14.13 -9.37 2.44
C ALA A 236 -13.83 -10.09 3.75
N ALA A 237 -13.68 -11.42 3.74
CA ALA A 237 -13.41 -12.20 4.95
C ALA A 237 -12.00 -11.91 5.53
N ALA A 238 -11.01 -11.81 4.65
CA ALA A 238 -9.64 -11.45 4.98
C ALA A 238 -9.41 -9.96 4.73
N ARG A 239 -8.83 -9.26 5.69
CA ARG A 239 -8.58 -7.82 5.66
C ARG A 239 -7.16 -7.56 6.13
N ASP A 240 -6.33 -7.03 5.25
CA ASP A 240 -4.91 -6.81 5.53
C ASP A 240 -4.53 -5.36 5.23
N VAL A 241 -3.78 -4.74 6.12
CA VAL A 241 -3.13 -3.44 5.88
C VAL A 241 -1.63 -3.71 5.72
N LEU A 242 -1.02 -3.23 4.64
CA LEU A 242 0.43 -3.24 4.47
C LEU A 242 0.92 -1.81 4.62
N LEU A 243 1.68 -1.55 5.68
CA LEU A 243 2.33 -0.28 5.93
C LEU A 243 3.76 -0.31 5.42
N LEU A 244 4.10 0.61 4.53
CA LEU A 244 5.45 0.85 4.03
C LEU A 244 5.98 2.11 4.72
N SER A 245 6.83 1.96 5.74
CA SER A 245 7.33 3.07 6.57
C SER A 245 8.60 2.65 7.31
N ASP A 246 9.37 3.63 7.78
CA ASP A 246 10.42 3.44 8.79
C ASP A 246 9.85 3.40 10.23
N GLY A 247 8.54 3.59 10.41
CA GLY A 247 7.87 3.46 11.71
C GLY A 247 8.20 4.59 12.69
N MET A 248 8.74 5.72 12.22
CA MET A 248 9.09 6.86 13.06
C MET A 248 8.06 7.98 12.92
N PRO A 249 7.08 8.09 13.83
CA PRO A 249 6.16 9.22 13.84
C PRO A 249 6.91 10.50 14.25
N THR A 250 6.74 11.57 13.47
CA THR A 250 7.37 12.88 13.75
C THR A 250 6.37 13.91 14.25
N ASP A 251 5.13 13.84 13.79
CA ASP A 251 4.08 14.80 14.15
C ASP A 251 2.71 14.09 14.27
N SER A 252 2.67 12.98 15.01
CA SER A 252 1.47 12.18 15.21
C SER A 252 1.25 11.86 16.70
N PRO A 253 -0.02 11.71 17.13
CA PRO A 253 -0.34 10.95 18.34
C PRO A 253 0.27 9.54 18.28
N ASP A 254 0.37 8.87 19.44
CA ASP A 254 0.82 7.48 19.51
C ASP A 254 0.01 6.62 18.49
N PRO A 255 0.68 5.95 17.53
CA PRO A 255 0.01 5.15 16.51
C PRO A 255 -0.42 3.75 17.00
N LEU A 256 0.06 3.29 18.16
CA LEU A 256 -0.26 1.95 18.70
C LEU A 256 -1.77 1.74 18.97
N PRO A 257 -2.52 2.69 19.54
CA PRO A 257 -3.96 2.57 19.69
C PRO A 257 -4.71 2.43 18.36
N ALA A 258 -4.25 3.10 17.30
CA ALA A 258 -4.83 2.99 15.97
C ALA A 258 -4.56 1.61 15.35
N ALA A 259 -3.32 1.09 15.50
CA ALA A 259 -2.98 -0.27 15.11
C ALA A 259 -3.83 -1.32 15.85
N ALA A 260 -3.99 -1.18 17.17
CA ALA A 260 -4.83 -2.05 17.97
C ALA A 260 -6.32 -1.97 17.60
N ALA A 261 -6.79 -0.82 17.12
CA ALA A 261 -8.14 -0.68 16.60
C ALA A 261 -8.36 -1.48 15.31
N LEU A 262 -7.36 -1.57 14.42
CA LEU A 262 -7.42 -2.42 13.22
C LEU A 262 -7.57 -3.89 13.59
N ALA A 263 -6.75 -4.39 14.53
CA ALA A 263 -6.84 -5.76 15.03
C ALA A 263 -8.25 -6.07 15.60
N ARG A 264 -8.78 -5.17 16.43
CA ARG A 264 -10.14 -5.30 16.98
C ARG A 264 -11.25 -5.30 15.92
N ALA A 265 -11.02 -4.63 14.78
CA ALA A 265 -11.94 -4.64 13.63
C ALA A 265 -11.81 -5.93 12.77
N GLY A 266 -10.91 -6.84 13.15
CA GLY A 266 -10.62 -8.08 12.43
C GLY A 266 -9.88 -7.84 11.13
N ALA A 267 -8.88 -6.95 11.17
CA ALA A 267 -7.90 -6.72 10.12
C ALA A 267 -6.48 -6.89 10.68
N HIS A 268 -5.54 -7.37 9.86
CA HIS A 268 -4.15 -7.56 10.24
C HIS A 268 -3.28 -6.42 9.71
N LEU A 269 -2.43 -5.82 10.56
CA LEU A 269 -1.46 -4.80 10.16
C LEU A 269 -0.08 -5.43 9.94
N HIS A 270 0.33 -5.52 8.69
CA HIS A 270 1.67 -5.91 8.33
C HIS A 270 2.54 -4.68 8.05
N VAL A 271 3.80 -4.71 8.49
CA VAL A 271 4.74 -3.60 8.32
C VAL A 271 5.91 -4.05 7.44
N LEU A 272 6.19 -3.26 6.41
CA LEU A 272 7.36 -3.36 5.55
C LEU A 272 8.34 -2.27 5.99
N SER A 273 9.35 -2.67 6.77
CA SER A 273 10.33 -1.74 7.36
C SER A 273 11.32 -1.27 6.29
N LEU A 274 11.40 0.05 6.08
CA LEU A 274 12.33 0.66 5.12
C LEU A 274 13.71 0.95 5.70
N SER A 275 13.91 0.77 7.01
CA SER A 275 15.17 1.04 7.71
C SER A 275 15.63 -0.16 8.54
N GLU A 276 16.94 -0.25 8.74
CA GLU A 276 17.62 -1.21 9.63
C GLU A 276 17.95 -0.63 11.01
N GLU A 277 17.63 0.65 11.24
CA GLU A 277 17.92 1.30 12.52
C GLU A 277 17.18 0.59 13.66
N PRO A 278 17.86 0.28 14.79
CA PRO A 278 17.26 -0.52 15.86
C PRO A 278 15.94 0.06 16.41
N GLU A 279 15.86 1.39 16.51
CA GLU A 279 14.66 2.09 16.97
C GLU A 279 13.49 1.96 15.97
N SER A 280 13.77 2.14 14.68
CA SER A 280 12.81 1.96 13.58
C SER A 280 12.27 0.52 13.55
N VAL A 281 13.17 -0.47 13.65
CA VAL A 281 12.81 -1.89 13.66
C VAL A 281 11.94 -2.23 14.87
N ALA A 282 12.29 -1.71 16.05
CA ALA A 282 11.50 -1.90 17.27
C ALA A 282 10.10 -1.27 17.15
N ASN A 283 9.99 -0.06 16.61
CA ASN A 283 8.71 0.61 16.40
C ASN A 283 7.84 -0.12 15.36
N CYS A 284 8.42 -0.54 14.24
CA CYS A 284 7.73 -1.34 13.22
C CYS A 284 7.21 -2.67 13.80
N ALA A 285 8.01 -3.33 14.64
CA ALA A 285 7.61 -4.57 15.31
C ALA A 285 6.47 -4.32 16.31
N ALA A 286 6.52 -3.22 17.08
CA ALA A 286 5.46 -2.85 18.02
C ALA A 286 4.13 -2.55 17.29
N LEU A 287 4.18 -1.83 16.16
CA LEU A 287 3.01 -1.56 15.31
C LEU A 287 2.40 -2.85 14.77
N ALA A 288 3.23 -3.72 14.19
CA ALA A 288 2.77 -5.01 13.67
C ALA A 288 2.15 -5.88 14.76
N ALA A 289 2.76 -5.93 15.95
CA ALA A 289 2.24 -6.68 17.09
C ALA A 289 0.90 -6.12 17.58
N ALA A 290 0.76 -4.79 17.68
CA ALA A 290 -0.49 -4.15 18.07
C ALA A 290 -1.62 -4.42 17.08
N GLY A 291 -1.31 -4.51 15.78
CA GLY A 291 -2.26 -4.82 14.73
C GLY A 291 -2.39 -6.31 14.36
N ASP A 292 -1.94 -7.23 15.22
CA ASP A 292 -2.01 -8.69 15.00
C ASP A 292 -1.43 -9.15 13.65
N GLY A 293 -0.32 -8.56 13.23
CA GLY A 293 0.31 -8.85 11.96
C GLY A 293 1.79 -9.19 12.07
N ARG A 294 2.53 -8.92 10.98
CA ARG A 294 3.91 -9.38 10.79
C ARG A 294 4.76 -8.25 10.23
N VAL A 295 6.05 -8.25 10.57
CA VAL A 295 7.04 -7.31 10.02
C VAL A 295 7.95 -8.04 9.03
N ALA A 296 8.31 -7.37 7.94
CA ALA A 296 9.35 -7.83 7.01
C ALA A 296 10.23 -6.64 6.60
N PRO A 297 11.56 -6.81 6.52
CA PRO A 297 12.45 -5.76 6.03
C PRO A 297 12.29 -5.59 4.50
N LEU A 298 12.34 -4.35 4.04
CA LEU A 298 12.22 -3.98 2.63
C LEU A 298 13.13 -2.77 2.33
N LEU A 299 14.42 -3.06 2.19
CA LEU A 299 15.46 -2.05 2.00
C LEU A 299 15.75 -1.78 0.52
N LYS A 300 15.40 -2.76 -0.33
CA LYS A 300 15.66 -2.71 -1.77
C LYS A 300 14.38 -2.95 -2.57
N PRO A 301 14.20 -2.25 -3.71
CA PRO A 301 13.04 -2.45 -4.58
C PRO A 301 12.80 -3.92 -4.94
N THR A 302 13.86 -4.68 -5.24
CA THR A 302 13.78 -6.11 -5.62
C THR A 302 13.24 -7.05 -4.53
N GLN A 303 13.27 -6.64 -3.26
CA GLN A 303 12.76 -7.45 -2.15
C GLN A 303 11.23 -7.39 -2.03
N ALA A 304 10.57 -6.40 -2.64
CA ALA A 304 9.13 -6.15 -2.51
C ALA A 304 8.26 -7.39 -2.83
N PRO A 305 8.44 -8.11 -3.96
CA PRO A 305 7.68 -9.34 -4.25
C PRO A 305 7.77 -10.38 -3.14
N ALA A 306 8.98 -10.62 -2.63
CA ALA A 306 9.25 -11.65 -1.64
C ALA A 306 8.66 -11.25 -0.28
N ALA A 307 8.82 -9.99 0.12
CA ALA A 307 8.29 -9.46 1.37
C ALA A 307 6.75 -9.52 1.39
N VAL A 308 6.10 -9.07 0.31
CA VAL A 308 4.64 -9.17 0.15
C VAL A 308 4.16 -10.62 0.22
N ARG A 309 4.90 -11.56 -0.39
CA ARG A 309 4.57 -12.99 -0.32
C ARG A 309 4.71 -13.55 1.09
N THR A 310 5.70 -13.14 1.86
CA THR A 310 5.89 -13.61 3.25
C THR A 310 4.79 -13.08 4.17
N LEU A 311 4.36 -11.84 3.98
CA LEU A 311 3.35 -11.21 4.83
C LEU A 311 1.93 -11.70 4.53
N LEU A 312 1.61 -11.94 3.25
CA LEU A 312 0.28 -12.33 2.78
C LEU A 312 0.19 -13.81 2.32
N GLY A 313 1.23 -14.57 2.62
CA GLY A 313 1.34 -16.00 2.34
C GLY A 313 0.50 -16.83 3.29
#